data_AF-A0A920S0K4-F1
#
_entry.id   AF-A0A920S0K4-F1
#
_cell.length_a   1.000
_cell.length_b   1.000
_cell.length_c   1.000
_cell.angle_alpha   90.00
_cell.angle_beta   90.00
_cell.angle_gamma   90.00
#
_symmetry.space_group_name_H-M   'P 1'
#
loop_
_entity.id
_entity.type
_entity.pdbx_description
1 polymer ?
#
loop_
_entity_poly.entity_id
_entity_poly.type
_entity_poly.pdbx_seq_one_letter_code
_entity_poly.pdbx_strand_id
1 'polypeptide(L)'
;MRIVLISLVIASFLGSVGELKAGGHSKDKKLVAPTSGYEGMEDQLARAMNVVLMTLNERSAYQHDINDALVKMILTTIQFAKDNDMIDELIANEVETTRPLLERVRRNYLKTGNSIQPWSA
;
A
#
# COMPACT_ATOMS: atom_id res chain seq x y z
N MET A 1 -1.85 47.43 21.51
CA MET A 1 -1.29 48.31 20.45
C MET A 1 -0.44 47.57 19.40
N ARG A 2 0.36 46.56 19.77
CA ARG A 2 1.20 45.80 18.82
C ARG A 2 0.43 44.95 17.78
N ILE A 3 -0.72 44.38 18.15
CA ILE A 3 -1.52 43.53 17.24
C ILE A 3 -2.22 44.36 16.13
N VAL A 4 -2.63 45.59 16.45
CA VAL A 4 -3.29 46.49 15.49
C VAL A 4 -2.29 46.96 14.42
N LEU A 5 -1.04 47.20 14.78
CA LEU A 5 0.03 47.56 13.84
C LEU A 5 0.35 46.42 12.85
N ILE A 6 0.32 45.16 13.30
CA ILE A 6 0.53 44.00 12.43
C ILE A 6 -0.62 43.83 11.43
N SER A 7 -1.86 44.05 11.88
CA SER A 7 -3.04 44.01 11.00
C SER A 7 -2.99 45.07 9.89
N LEU A 8 -2.47 46.26 10.21
CA LEU A 8 -2.39 47.37 9.26
C LEU A 8 -1.30 47.14 8.19
N VAL A 9 -0.19 46.49 8.57
CA VAL A 9 0.88 46.10 7.63
C VAL A 9 0.39 45.03 6.65
N ILE A 10 -0.34 44.02 7.13
CA ILE A 10 -0.91 42.96 6.27
C ILE A 10 -1.92 43.56 5.28
N ALA A 11 -2.78 44.48 5.73
CA ALA A 11 -3.74 45.16 4.87
C ALA A 11 -3.06 46.01 3.78
N SER A 12 -1.94 46.67 4.10
CA SER A 12 -1.16 47.44 3.11
C SER A 12 -0.44 46.57 2.07
N PHE A 13 -0.09 45.32 2.40
CA PHE A 13 0.52 44.38 1.46
C PHE A 13 -0.51 43.73 0.51
N LEU A 14 -1.77 43.61 0.93
CA LEU A 14 -2.88 43.10 0.10
C LEU A 14 -3.42 44.15 -0.89
N GLY A 15 -3.15 45.45 -0.67
CA GLY A 15 -3.65 46.55 -1.51
C GLY A 15 -2.92 46.77 -2.84
N SER A 16 -1.83 46.05 -3.12
CA SER A 16 -1.03 46.22 -4.35
C SER A 16 -1.03 45.00 -5.29
N VAL A 17 -2.01 44.10 -5.18
CA VAL A 17 -2.26 43.13 -6.25
C VAL A 17 -3.06 43.84 -7.33
N GLY A 18 -2.33 44.52 -8.23
CA GLY A 18 -2.89 45.00 -9.49
C GLY A 18 -3.61 43.85 -10.20
N GLU A 19 -4.82 44.14 -10.65
CA GLU A 19 -5.72 43.33 -11.48
C GLU A 19 -5.15 41.98 -11.97
N LEU A 20 -5.30 40.92 -11.17
CA LEU A 20 -5.31 39.56 -11.69
C LEU A 20 -6.65 39.37 -12.41
N LYS A 21 -6.66 39.74 -13.68
CA LYS A 21 -7.78 39.54 -14.60
C LYS A 21 -7.96 38.03 -14.82
N ALA A 22 -8.66 37.37 -13.90
CA ALA A 22 -9.15 36.02 -14.09
C ALA A 22 -10.22 36.05 -15.19
N GLY A 23 -9.80 35.78 -16.42
CA GLY A 23 -10.67 35.73 -17.59
C GLY A 23 -11.75 34.66 -17.42
N GLY A 24 -12.95 35.10 -17.04
CA GLY A 24 -14.14 34.27 -16.94
C GLY A 24 -14.57 33.72 -18.30
N HIS A 25 -14.87 32.41 -18.29
CA HIS A 25 -15.73 31.66 -19.21
C HIS A 25 -15.88 32.19 -20.65
N SER A 26 -14.98 31.77 -21.54
CA SER A 26 -15.32 31.65 -22.96
C SER A 26 -16.20 30.41 -23.14
N LYS A 27 -17.43 30.57 -23.65
CA LYS A 27 -18.34 29.44 -23.96
C LYS A 27 -17.83 28.51 -25.09
N ASP A 28 -16.70 28.86 -25.73
CA ASP A 28 -16.17 28.16 -26.91
C ASP A 28 -14.89 27.35 -26.67
N LYS A 29 -14.40 27.24 -25.42
CA LYS A 29 -13.28 26.33 -25.11
C LYS A 29 -13.82 24.91 -24.95
N LYS A 30 -13.85 24.18 -26.06
CA LYS A 30 -14.00 22.72 -26.03
C LYS A 30 -12.86 22.17 -25.17
N LEU A 31 -13.18 21.57 -24.03
CA LEU A 31 -12.24 20.83 -23.22
C LEU A 31 -11.80 19.61 -24.03
N VAL A 32 -10.77 19.78 -24.85
CA VAL A 32 -10.09 18.67 -25.49
C VAL A 32 -9.17 18.12 -24.41
N ALA A 33 -9.63 17.10 -23.70
CA ALA A 33 -8.76 16.33 -22.82
C ALA A 33 -7.57 15.84 -23.66
N PRO A 34 -6.33 15.99 -23.20
CA PRO A 34 -5.19 15.42 -23.91
C PRO A 34 -5.45 13.92 -24.06
N THR A 35 -5.37 13.44 -25.30
CA THR A 35 -5.56 12.02 -25.57
C THR A 35 -4.50 11.25 -24.78
N SER A 36 -4.97 10.40 -23.88
CA SER A 36 -4.11 9.63 -22.98
C SER A 36 -3.44 8.47 -23.73
N GLY A 37 -3.88 8.17 -24.96
CA GLY A 37 -3.41 7.02 -25.74
C GLY A 37 -3.91 5.67 -25.22
N TYR A 38 -4.76 5.68 -24.18
CA TYR A 38 -5.36 4.49 -23.56
C TYR A 38 -6.89 4.52 -23.62
N GLU A 39 -7.48 5.39 -24.45
CA GLU A 39 -8.93 5.43 -24.64
C GLU A 39 -9.45 4.06 -25.11
N GLY A 40 -10.43 3.50 -24.39
CA GLY A 40 -10.95 2.16 -24.65
C GLY A 40 -10.19 1.00 -23.96
N MET A 41 -9.04 1.26 -23.34
CA MET A 41 -8.32 0.32 -22.47
C MET A 41 -8.28 0.77 -21.00
N GLU A 42 -9.15 1.71 -20.63
CA GLU A 42 -9.22 2.32 -19.31
C GLU A 42 -9.37 1.27 -18.19
N ASP A 43 -10.17 0.23 -18.43
CA ASP A 43 -10.33 -0.92 -17.54
C ASP A 43 -9.02 -1.68 -17.27
N GLN A 44 -8.20 -1.88 -18.30
CA GLN A 44 -6.92 -2.58 -18.19
C GLN A 44 -5.89 -1.70 -17.48
N LEU A 45 -5.87 -0.41 -17.81
CA LEU A 45 -5.02 0.59 -17.17
C LEU A 45 -5.38 0.73 -15.68
N ALA A 46 -6.66 0.80 -15.34
CA ALA A 46 -7.15 0.88 -13.97
C ALA A 46 -6.73 -0.35 -13.15
N ARG A 47 -6.83 -1.55 -13.73
CA ARG A 47 -6.37 -2.79 -13.07
C ARG A 47 -4.84 -2.78 -12.87
N ALA A 48 -4.07 -2.39 -13.87
CA ALA A 48 -2.61 -2.31 -13.76
C ALA A 48 -2.18 -1.27 -12.72
N MET A 49 -2.81 -0.09 -12.72
CA MET A 49 -2.57 0.96 -11.73
C MET A 49 -3.00 0.55 -10.33
N ASN A 50 -4.09 -0.21 -10.18
CA ASN A 50 -4.49 -0.74 -8.88
C ASN A 50 -3.43 -1.69 -8.30
N VAL A 51 -2.85 -2.57 -9.13
CA VAL A 51 -1.74 -3.44 -8.70
C VAL A 51 -0.52 -2.62 -8.29
N VAL A 52 -0.15 -1.60 -9.08
CA VAL A 52 0.96 -0.70 -8.74
C VAL A 52 0.70 0.07 -7.44
N LEU A 53 -0.51 0.57 -7.25
CA LEU A 53 -0.88 1.28 -6.02
C LEU A 53 -0.85 0.35 -4.82
N MET A 54 -1.33 -0.89 -4.94
CA MET A 54 -1.28 -1.87 -3.85
C MET A 54 0.16 -2.27 -3.48
N THR A 55 1.07 -2.43 -4.46
CA THR A 55 2.48 -2.73 -4.19
C THR A 55 3.25 -1.53 -3.62
N LEU A 56 2.89 -0.30 -4.02
CA LEU A 56 3.46 0.91 -3.41
C LEU A 56 2.87 1.20 -2.03
N ASN A 57 1.62 0.79 -1.78
CA ASN A 57 0.92 0.92 -0.50
C ASN A 57 1.44 -0.08 0.57
N GLU A 58 2.22 -1.08 0.17
CA GLU A 58 2.96 -1.98 1.07
C GLU A 58 4.02 -1.24 1.92
N ARG A 59 4.25 0.06 1.68
CA ARG A 59 5.08 0.92 2.53
C ARG A 59 4.34 1.46 3.78
N SER A 60 3.05 1.20 3.94
CA SER A 60 2.30 1.57 5.13
C SER A 60 2.51 0.56 6.26
N ALA A 61 2.66 1.07 7.49
CA ALA A 61 3.04 0.27 8.65
C ALA A 61 1.99 -0.81 8.96
N TYR A 62 2.47 -2.06 9.05
CA TYR A 62 1.89 -3.20 9.78
C TYR A 62 0.41 -3.04 10.19
N GLN A 63 -0.53 -3.45 9.33
CA GLN A 63 -1.95 -3.40 9.65
C GLN A 63 -2.27 -4.43 10.75
N HIS A 64 -2.33 -3.98 12.00
CA HIS A 64 -2.45 -4.83 13.19
C HIS A 64 -3.65 -5.79 13.15
N ASP A 65 -4.78 -5.39 12.56
CA ASP A 65 -6.03 -6.16 12.62
C ASP A 65 -6.00 -7.45 11.77
N ILE A 66 -5.37 -7.40 10.60
CA ILE A 66 -5.27 -8.57 9.70
C ILE A 66 -4.29 -9.59 10.29
N ASN A 67 -3.18 -9.10 10.84
CA ASN A 67 -2.17 -9.94 11.48
C ASN A 67 -2.72 -10.59 12.76
N ASP A 68 -3.55 -9.87 13.53
CA ASP A 68 -4.22 -10.41 14.72
C ASP A 68 -5.21 -11.53 14.37
N ALA A 69 -5.96 -11.39 13.27
CA ALA A 69 -6.86 -12.45 12.80
C ALA A 69 -6.09 -13.72 12.38
N LEU A 70 -4.97 -13.58 11.67
CA LEU A 70 -4.13 -14.72 11.26
C LEU A 70 -3.46 -15.40 12.45
N VAL A 71 -2.91 -14.63 13.39
CA VAL A 71 -2.31 -15.17 14.62
C VAL A 71 -3.38 -15.87 15.47
N LYS A 72 -4.56 -15.26 15.63
CA LYS A 72 -5.69 -15.87 16.36
C LYS A 72 -6.16 -17.16 15.69
N MET A 73 -6.22 -17.22 14.37
CA MET A 73 -6.58 -18.45 13.65
C MET A 73 -5.63 -19.59 14.02
N ILE A 74 -4.31 -19.36 13.93
CA ILE A 74 -3.29 -20.38 14.25
C ILE A 74 -3.40 -20.80 15.72
N LEU A 75 -3.47 -19.84 16.65
CA LEU A 75 -3.57 -20.14 18.09
C LEU A 75 -4.84 -20.92 18.43
N THR A 76 -5.96 -20.60 17.78
CA THR A 76 -7.23 -21.32 17.98
C THR A 76 -7.16 -22.74 17.43
N THR A 77 -6.53 -22.95 16.27
CA THR A 77 -6.29 -24.29 15.71
C THR A 77 -5.40 -25.14 16.62
N ILE A 78 -4.33 -24.57 17.16
CA ILE A 78 -3.46 -25.25 18.13
C ILE A 78 -4.24 -25.61 19.39
N GLN A 79 -5.06 -24.69 19.89
CA GLN A 79 -5.89 -24.94 21.07
C GLN A 79 -6.90 -26.06 20.82
N PHE A 80 -7.56 -26.09 19.65
CA PHE A 80 -8.45 -27.17 19.26
C PHE A 80 -7.73 -28.53 19.21
N ALA A 81 -6.55 -28.57 18.60
CA ALA A 81 -5.76 -29.81 18.55
C ALA A 81 -5.33 -30.26 19.95
N LYS A 82 -4.96 -29.33 20.83
CA LYS A 82 -4.63 -29.64 22.22
C LYS A 82 -5.82 -30.21 23.00
N ASP A 83 -6.99 -29.60 22.85
CA ASP A 83 -8.21 -30.04 23.55
C ASP A 83 -8.72 -31.41 23.09
N ASN A 84 -8.27 -31.87 21.91
CA ASN A 84 -8.63 -33.16 21.33
C ASN A 84 -7.46 -34.17 21.29
N ASP A 85 -6.33 -33.87 21.92
CA ASP A 85 -5.12 -34.72 21.92
C ASP A 85 -4.56 -35.04 20.52
N MET A 86 -4.67 -34.09 19.58
CA MET A 86 -4.29 -34.22 18.16
C MET A 86 -3.07 -33.37 17.75
N ILE A 87 -2.21 -33.02 18.71
CA ILE A 87 -1.09 -32.10 18.44
C ILE A 87 -0.07 -32.71 17.49
N ASP A 88 0.19 -34.01 17.61
CA ASP A 88 1.18 -34.71 16.77
C ASP A 88 0.70 -34.80 15.32
N GLU A 89 -0.60 -35.05 15.10
CA GLU A 89 -1.23 -35.07 13.78
C GLU A 89 -1.26 -33.67 13.15
N LEU A 90 -1.54 -32.62 13.94
CA LEU A 90 -1.47 -31.25 13.47
C LEU A 90 -0.05 -30.90 13.00
N ILE A 91 0.97 -31.27 13.78
CA ILE A 91 2.38 -31.04 13.42
C ILE A 91 2.73 -31.78 12.13
N ALA A 92 2.33 -33.05 12.00
CA ALA A 92 2.60 -33.84 10.80
C ALA A 92 1.98 -33.19 9.55
N ASN A 93 0.71 -32.77 9.65
CA ASN A 93 0.01 -32.10 8.55
C ASN A 93 0.63 -30.73 8.20
N GLU A 94 1.00 -29.91 9.18
CA GLU A 94 1.66 -28.62 8.95
C GLU A 94 3.00 -28.79 8.24
N VAL A 95 3.79 -29.78 8.66
CA VAL A 95 5.07 -30.11 8.02
C VAL A 95 4.86 -30.57 6.58
N GLU A 96 3.89 -31.43 6.32
CA GLU A 96 3.60 -31.93 4.98
C GLU A 96 3.15 -30.81 4.03
N THR A 97 2.22 -29.98 4.49
CA THR A 97 1.60 -28.93 3.67
C THR A 97 2.52 -27.72 3.45
N THR A 98 3.35 -27.37 4.43
CA THR A 98 4.26 -26.21 4.34
C THR A 98 5.55 -26.54 3.59
N ARG A 99 6.03 -27.79 3.62
CA ARG A 99 7.26 -28.23 2.95
C ARG A 99 7.38 -27.84 1.47
N PRO A 100 6.41 -28.10 0.58
CA PRO A 100 6.55 -27.78 -0.85
C PRO A 100 6.72 -26.27 -1.10
N LEU A 101 6.09 -25.43 -0.28
CA LEU A 101 6.26 -23.99 -0.33
C LEU A 101 7.69 -23.59 0.06
N LEU A 102 8.20 -24.13 1.18
CA LEU A 102 9.58 -23.87 1.63
C LEU A 102 10.61 -24.33 0.61
N GLU A 103 10.39 -25.49 -0.02
CA GLU A 103 11.25 -25.97 -1.11
C GLU A 103 11.22 -25.04 -2.31
N ARG A 104 10.05 -24.47 -2.67
CA ARG A 104 9.94 -23.48 -3.74
C ARG A 104 10.72 -22.21 -3.40
N VAL A 105 10.58 -21.71 -2.18
CA VAL A 105 11.34 -20.54 -1.69
C VAL A 105 12.84 -20.83 -1.76
N ARG A 106 13.27 -22.01 -1.28
CA ARG A 106 14.67 -22.45 -1.37
C ARG A 106 15.18 -22.50 -2.81
N ARG A 107 14.41 -23.06 -3.75
CA ARG A 107 14.79 -23.10 -5.18
C ARG A 107 14.92 -21.70 -5.77
N ASN A 108 13.98 -20.81 -5.47
CA ASN A 108 14.04 -19.42 -5.94
C ASN A 108 15.27 -18.71 -5.38
N TYR A 109 15.55 -18.90 -4.09
CA TYR A 109 16.70 -18.34 -3.41
C TYR A 109 18.03 -18.80 -4.04
N LEU A 110 18.21 -20.11 -4.26
CA LEU A 110 19.40 -20.67 -4.91
C LEU A 110 19.60 -20.14 -6.33
N LYS A 111 18.51 -19.84 -7.06
CA LYS A 111 18.58 -19.22 -8.39
C LYS A 111 19.03 -17.76 -8.35
N THR A 112 18.67 -17.02 -7.29
CA THR A 112 19.00 -15.60 -7.13
C THR A 112 20.42 -15.34 -6.59
N GLY A 113 21.20 -16.38 -6.29
CA GLY A 113 22.65 -16.27 -6.03
C GLY A 113 23.06 -15.78 -4.64
N ASN A 114 22.14 -15.33 -3.80
CA ASN A 114 22.43 -15.14 -2.38
C ASN A 114 22.43 -16.52 -1.72
N SER A 115 23.53 -16.94 -1.10
CA SER A 115 23.61 -18.15 -0.27
C SER A 115 23.60 -17.71 1.19
N ILE A 116 22.74 -18.30 2.03
CA ILE A 116 22.75 -18.01 3.47
C ILE A 116 24.03 -18.66 3.99
N GLN A 117 25.03 -17.85 4.33
CA GLN A 117 26.12 -18.28 5.20
C GLN A 117 25.46 -18.71 6.52
N PRO A 118 25.70 -19.93 7.04
CA PRO A 118 24.89 -20.53 8.10
C PRO A 118 24.86 -19.77 9.44
N TRP A 119 25.54 -18.62 9.57
CA TRP A 119 25.71 -17.84 10.81
C TRP A 119 25.81 -16.31 10.59
N SER A 120 24.88 -15.69 9.85
CA SER A 120 24.84 -14.20 9.72
C SER A 120 23.58 -13.59 10.34
N ALA A 121 23.33 -13.91 11.61
CA ALA A 121 22.46 -13.14 12.51
C ALA A 121 23.33 -12.45 13.56
#